data_AF-A0A7X4E1K2-F1
#
_entry.id   AF-A0A7X4E1K2-F1
#
_cell.length_a   1.000
_cell.length_b   1.000
_cell.length_c   1.000
_cell.angle_alpha   90.00
_cell.angle_beta   90.00
_cell.angle_gamma   90.00
#
_symmetry.space_group_name_H-M   'P 1'
#
loop_
_entity.id
_entity.type
_entity.pdbx_description
1 polymer ?
#
loop_
_entity_poly.entity_id
_entity_poly.type
_entity_poly.pdbx_seq_one_letter_code
_entity_poly.pdbx_strand_id
1 'polypeptide(L)'
;MFDHPVVDVALGLALLYSVLSLVASVVKEWVSTLLSLRAKNLSKGIGTLIGDDYAKRLYGHPLVSTLAKDRKKPSYIGAETFASALVDLLAQDENGNPVVAMEDQATKLVDQLGDDSALKPALRALTNLGAETVDDLRRQVAGWFDEGMNRVSGWYRRQTQLIIFAIGAIVAVSANASTVHVVQDLWRDDALRYAIAQEAAAVTSDTVSADSAQVADAILQSFPLGWEGEDPFGRQEGVQDWGAGT
;
A
#
# COMPACT_ATOMS: atom_id res chain seq x y z
N MET A 1 -16.81 -6.18 35.41
CA MET A 1 -17.63 -6.17 34.18
C MET A 1 -18.66 -5.08 34.32
N PHE A 2 -19.06 -4.44 33.23
CA PHE A 2 -20.00 -3.32 33.31
C PHE A 2 -21.38 -3.81 33.75
N ASP A 3 -22.15 -2.96 34.41
CA ASP A 3 -23.51 -3.29 34.87
C ASP A 3 -24.52 -3.47 33.71
N HIS A 4 -24.05 -3.41 32.46
CA HIS A 4 -24.89 -3.35 31.28
C HIS A 4 -24.37 -4.28 30.16
N PRO A 5 -25.07 -5.39 29.85
CA PRO A 5 -24.66 -6.39 28.87
C PRO A 5 -24.30 -5.83 27.49
N VAL A 6 -24.96 -4.75 27.06
CA VAL A 6 -24.65 -4.10 25.76
C VAL A 6 -23.23 -3.54 25.72
N VAL A 7 -22.69 -3.06 26.86
CA VAL A 7 -21.33 -2.51 26.91
C VAL A 7 -20.31 -3.64 26.73
N ASP A 8 -20.56 -4.81 27.34
CA ASP A 8 -19.67 -5.96 27.21
C ASP A 8 -19.67 -6.55 25.80
N VAL A 9 -20.85 -6.62 25.14
CA VAL A 9 -20.94 -7.00 23.73
C VAL A 9 -20.21 -5.98 22.84
N ALA A 10 -20.38 -4.68 23.10
CA ALA A 10 -19.70 -3.64 22.34
C ALA A 10 -18.17 -3.74 22.48
N LEU A 11 -17.66 -4.05 23.67
CA LEU A 11 -16.23 -4.27 23.92
C LEU A 11 -15.69 -5.52 23.21
N GLY A 12 -16.44 -6.62 23.23
CA GLY A 12 -16.07 -7.83 22.49
C GLY A 12 -16.00 -7.59 20.98
N LEU A 13 -16.97 -6.86 20.41
CA LEU A 13 -16.93 -6.48 18.99
C LEU A 13 -15.76 -5.54 18.68
N ALA A 14 -15.50 -4.55 19.55
CA ALA A 14 -14.38 -3.64 19.37
C ALA A 14 -13.04 -4.39 19.36
N LEU A 15 -12.86 -5.37 20.25
CA LEU A 15 -11.68 -6.24 20.29
C LEU A 15 -11.58 -7.07 18.99
N LEU A 16 -12.66 -7.75 18.59
CA LEU A 16 -12.70 -8.58 17.39
C LEU A 16 -12.29 -7.79 16.15
N TYR A 17 -12.88 -6.61 15.92
CA TYR A 17 -12.54 -5.81 14.75
C TYR A 17 -11.13 -5.22 14.80
N SER A 18 -10.62 -4.92 16.00
CA SER A 18 -9.24 -4.47 16.17
C SER A 18 -8.26 -5.56 15.76
N VAL A 19 -8.51 -6.80 16.18
CA VAL A 19 -7.69 -7.97 15.81
C VAL A 19 -7.79 -8.29 14.31
N LEU A 20 -9.00 -8.31 13.75
CA LEU A 20 -9.20 -8.52 12.31
C LEU A 20 -8.52 -7.44 11.46
N SER A 21 -8.48 -6.20 11.93
CA SER A 21 -7.75 -5.10 11.27
C SER A 21 -6.24 -5.32 11.25
N LEU A 22 -5.67 -5.83 12.35
CA LEU A 22 -4.25 -6.20 12.42
C LEU A 22 -3.93 -7.32 11.42
N VAL A 23 -4.73 -8.38 11.39
CA VAL A 23 -4.57 -9.48 10.42
C VAL A 23 -4.64 -8.95 8.99
N ALA A 24 -5.63 -8.11 8.67
CA ALA A 24 -5.75 -7.50 7.35
C ALA A 24 -4.52 -6.64 6.99
N SER A 25 -3.94 -5.92 7.95
CA SER A 25 -2.72 -5.14 7.75
C SER A 25 -1.51 -6.02 7.43
N VAL A 26 -1.32 -7.13 8.16
CA VAL A 26 -0.25 -8.10 7.90
C VAL A 26 -0.40 -8.70 6.51
N VAL A 27 -1.59 -9.18 6.16
CA VAL A 27 -1.83 -9.76 4.82
C VAL A 27 -1.58 -8.73 3.72
N LYS A 28 -2.03 -7.48 3.92
CA LYS A 28 -1.77 -6.38 2.99
C LYS A 28 -0.27 -6.08 2.84
N GLU A 29 0.50 -6.12 3.92
CA GLU A 29 1.95 -5.92 3.88
C GLU A 29 2.67 -7.05 3.12
N TRP A 30 2.28 -8.30 3.34
CA TRP A 30 2.78 -9.47 2.62
C TRP A 30 2.50 -9.37 1.12
N VAL A 31 1.25 -9.08 0.75
CA VAL A 31 0.84 -8.92 -0.66
C VAL A 31 1.58 -7.75 -1.32
N SER A 32 1.72 -6.62 -0.62
CA SER A 32 2.48 -5.46 -1.10
C SER A 32 3.94 -5.79 -1.35
N THR A 33 4.55 -6.58 -0.46
CA THR A 33 5.96 -7.00 -0.56
C THR A 33 6.17 -7.95 -1.73
N LEU A 34 5.29 -8.93 -1.90
CA LEU A 34 5.38 -9.92 -2.98
C LEU A 34 5.18 -9.30 -4.36
N LEU A 35 4.21 -8.41 -4.52
CA LEU A 35 3.87 -7.89 -5.84
C LEU A 35 4.82 -6.77 -6.31
N SER A 36 5.64 -6.16 -5.43
CA SER A 36 6.60 -5.07 -5.73
C SER A 36 6.01 -3.95 -6.62
N LEU A 37 4.68 -3.79 -6.57
CA LEU A 37 3.91 -3.01 -7.54
C LEU A 37 4.35 -1.56 -7.54
N ARG A 38 4.65 -1.02 -6.36
CA ARG A 38 5.09 0.37 -6.18
C ARG A 38 6.35 0.71 -6.99
N ALA A 39 7.39 -0.12 -6.90
CA ALA A 39 8.65 0.12 -7.63
C ALA A 39 8.46 -0.04 -9.15
N LYS A 40 7.66 -1.03 -9.58
CA LYS A 40 7.34 -1.23 -11.00
C LYS A 40 6.56 -0.04 -11.56
N ASN A 41 5.57 0.46 -10.82
CA ASN A 41 4.73 1.57 -11.22
C ASN A 41 5.50 2.87 -11.30
N LEU A 42 6.35 3.15 -10.32
CA LEU A 42 7.24 4.30 -10.38
C LEU A 42 8.12 4.23 -11.63
N SER A 43 8.68 3.05 -11.94
CA SER A 43 9.50 2.88 -13.13
C SER A 43 8.76 3.07 -14.45
N LYS A 44 7.52 2.56 -14.53
CA LYS A 44 6.67 2.74 -15.71
C LYS A 44 6.21 4.20 -15.85
N GLY A 45 5.93 4.86 -14.74
CA GLY A 45 5.56 6.27 -14.68
C GLY A 45 6.68 7.17 -15.16
N ILE A 46 7.88 6.97 -14.65
CA ILE A 46 9.07 7.69 -15.10
C ILE A 46 9.30 7.44 -16.61
N GLY A 47 9.26 6.17 -17.07
CA GLY A 47 9.40 5.87 -18.49
C GLY A 47 8.35 6.57 -19.38
N THR A 48 7.12 6.72 -18.89
CA THR A 48 6.06 7.46 -19.61
C THR A 48 6.31 8.97 -19.63
N LEU A 49 6.91 9.54 -18.58
CA LEU A 49 7.16 10.98 -18.47
C LEU A 49 8.40 11.43 -19.24
N ILE A 50 9.49 10.65 -19.19
CA ILE A 50 10.79 11.07 -19.73
C ILE A 50 11.33 10.18 -20.85
N GLY A 51 10.62 9.11 -21.20
CA GLY A 51 11.08 8.10 -22.14
C GLY A 51 11.95 7.02 -21.47
N ASP A 52 11.95 5.82 -22.04
CA ASP A 52 12.62 4.65 -21.44
C ASP A 52 14.16 4.80 -21.40
N ASP A 53 14.76 5.53 -22.33
CA ASP A 53 16.22 5.68 -22.40
C ASP A 53 16.74 6.61 -21.30
N TYR A 54 16.13 7.78 -21.13
CA TYR A 54 16.43 8.68 -20.02
C TYR A 54 16.07 8.05 -18.67
N ALA A 55 14.98 7.29 -18.59
CA ALA A 55 14.62 6.56 -17.38
C ALA A 55 15.72 5.59 -16.94
N LYS A 56 16.30 4.80 -17.86
CA LYS A 56 17.40 3.89 -17.54
C LYS A 56 18.63 4.63 -17.01
N ARG A 57 19.03 5.72 -17.68
CA ARG A 57 20.17 6.55 -17.25
C ARG A 57 19.93 7.18 -15.88
N LEU A 58 18.71 7.68 -15.64
CA LEU A 58 18.30 8.25 -14.35
C LEU A 58 18.39 7.23 -13.22
N TYR A 59 17.94 5.98 -13.42
CA TYR A 59 18.07 4.93 -12.39
C TYR A 59 19.52 4.54 -12.09
N GLY A 60 20.44 4.74 -13.05
CA GLY A 60 21.87 4.56 -12.85
C GLY A 60 22.55 5.73 -12.11
N HIS A 61 21.88 6.87 -11.98
CA HIS A 61 22.44 8.08 -11.40
C HIS A 61 22.77 7.91 -9.91
N PRO A 62 23.92 8.38 -9.39
CA PRO A 62 24.31 8.22 -7.97
C PRO A 62 23.26 8.73 -6.96
N LEU A 63 22.56 9.83 -7.29
CA LEU A 63 21.49 10.38 -6.44
C LEU A 63 20.23 9.49 -6.38
N VAL A 64 20.04 8.59 -7.34
CA VAL A 64 18.86 7.72 -7.44
C VAL A 64 19.21 6.27 -7.09
N SER A 65 20.38 5.80 -7.51
CA SER A 65 20.85 4.43 -7.27
C SER A 65 21.10 4.17 -5.78
N THR A 66 21.48 5.19 -5.01
CA THR A 66 21.62 5.09 -3.55
C THR A 66 20.29 4.91 -2.80
N LEU A 67 19.17 5.29 -3.42
CA LEU A 67 17.82 5.03 -2.88
C LEU A 67 17.38 3.57 -3.11
N ALA A 68 18.08 2.83 -3.97
CA ALA A 68 17.78 1.44 -4.28
C ALA A 68 18.36 0.52 -3.19
N LYS A 69 17.49 -0.15 -2.43
CA LYS A 69 17.89 -1.20 -1.48
C LYS A 69 18.05 -2.55 -2.21
N ASP A 70 19.13 -3.27 -1.94
CA ASP A 70 19.35 -4.67 -2.41
C ASP A 70 19.21 -4.88 -3.93
N ARG A 71 19.70 -3.94 -4.75
CA ARG A 71 19.62 -3.97 -6.22
C ARG A 71 18.19 -3.98 -6.80
N LYS A 72 17.18 -3.67 -5.99
CA LYS A 72 15.79 -3.47 -6.43
C LYS A 72 15.55 -1.99 -6.75
N LYS A 73 14.74 -1.71 -7.77
CA LYS A 73 14.35 -0.31 -8.11
C LYS A 73 13.75 0.38 -6.87
N PRO A 74 14.04 1.66 -6.63
CA PRO A 74 13.52 2.37 -5.47
C PRO A 74 11.99 2.42 -5.49
N SER A 75 11.39 2.31 -4.30
CA SER A 75 9.94 2.36 -4.12
C SER A 75 9.38 3.80 -4.18
N TYR A 76 10.23 4.81 -4.09
CA TYR A 76 9.87 6.21 -4.18
C TYR A 76 11.10 7.05 -4.55
N ILE A 77 10.90 8.09 -5.35
CA ILE A 77 11.91 9.12 -5.65
C ILE A 77 11.21 10.45 -5.42
N GLY A 78 11.77 11.31 -4.57
CA GLY A 78 11.24 12.65 -4.34
C GLY A 78 11.44 13.55 -5.55
N ALA A 79 10.52 14.49 -5.78
CA ALA A 79 10.56 15.40 -6.92
C ALA A 79 11.88 16.19 -7.04
N GLU A 80 12.42 16.64 -5.91
CA GLU A 80 13.70 17.36 -5.88
C GLU A 80 14.89 16.48 -6.25
N THR A 81 14.92 15.24 -5.77
CA THR A 81 15.98 14.28 -6.12
C THR A 81 15.89 13.90 -7.59
N PHE A 82 14.67 13.70 -8.09
CA PHE A 82 14.42 13.46 -9.51
C PHE A 82 14.91 14.62 -10.37
N ALA A 83 14.51 15.85 -10.04
CA ALA A 83 14.86 17.02 -10.82
C ALA A 83 16.36 17.30 -10.80
N SER A 84 17.00 17.17 -9.63
CA SER A 84 18.45 17.31 -9.50
C SER A 84 19.18 16.27 -10.34
N ALA A 85 18.79 15.00 -10.26
CA ALA A 85 19.40 13.93 -11.03
C ALA A 85 19.15 14.06 -12.54
N LEU A 86 17.96 14.52 -12.94
CA LEU A 86 17.64 14.74 -14.35
C LEU A 86 18.44 15.91 -14.93
N VAL A 87 18.49 17.04 -14.22
CA VAL A 87 19.24 18.22 -14.67
C VAL A 87 20.74 17.91 -14.73
N ASP A 88 21.29 17.21 -13.74
CA ASP A 88 22.70 16.78 -13.75
C ASP A 88 23.00 15.86 -14.94
N LEU A 89 22.10 14.92 -15.24
CA LEU A 89 22.19 14.03 -16.39
C LEU A 89 22.11 14.75 -17.74
N LEU A 90 21.42 15.90 -17.80
CA LEU A 90 21.34 16.74 -19.00
C LEU A 90 22.54 17.69 -19.13
N ALA A 91 23.14 18.08 -18.00
CA ALA A 91 24.33 18.93 -17.97
C ALA A 91 25.62 18.15 -18.28
N GLN A 92 25.57 16.83 -18.30
CA GLN A 92 26.71 15.94 -18.55
C GLN A 92 26.55 15.15 -19.87
N ASP A 93 27.68 14.92 -20.56
CA ASP A 93 27.71 14.02 -21.72
C ASP A 93 27.65 12.54 -21.28
N GLU A 94 27.66 11.60 -22.23
CA GLU A 94 27.65 10.16 -21.92
C GLU A 94 28.87 9.69 -21.12
N ASN A 95 29.95 10.49 -21.07
CA ASN A 95 31.18 10.19 -20.36
C ASN A 95 31.28 10.92 -19.01
N GLY A 96 30.26 11.69 -18.61
CA GLY A 96 30.24 12.45 -17.36
C GLY A 96 30.98 13.78 -17.41
N ASN A 97 31.34 14.27 -18.59
CA ASN A 97 31.95 15.60 -18.75
C ASN A 97 30.85 16.67 -18.76
N PRO A 98 31.07 17.82 -18.10
CA PRO A 98 30.11 18.92 -18.14
C PRO A 98 30.01 19.50 -19.55
N VAL A 99 28.81 19.51 -20.11
CA VAL A 99 28.49 20.10 -21.43
C VAL A 99 28.04 21.55 -21.29
N VAL A 100 27.52 21.91 -20.10
CA VAL A 100 26.95 23.21 -19.77
C VAL A 100 27.31 23.54 -18.33
N ALA A 101 27.73 24.77 -18.04
CA ALA A 101 27.98 25.20 -16.67
C ALA A 101 26.64 25.39 -15.94
N MET A 102 26.57 25.15 -14.63
CA MET A 102 25.35 25.38 -13.85
C MET A 102 24.86 26.86 -13.89
N GLU A 103 25.76 27.78 -14.23
CA GLU A 103 25.49 29.22 -14.37
C GLU A 103 24.89 29.58 -15.75
N ASP A 104 24.86 28.64 -16.69
CA ASP A 104 24.33 28.88 -18.04
C ASP A 104 22.80 28.96 -18.07
N GLN A 105 22.29 29.54 -19.15
CA GLN A 105 20.85 29.61 -19.40
C GLN A 105 20.26 28.21 -19.60
N ALA A 106 19.11 27.96 -18.98
CA ALA A 106 18.38 26.69 -19.06
C ALA A 106 18.06 26.26 -20.50
N THR A 107 17.85 27.21 -21.40
CA THR A 107 17.60 26.97 -22.83
C THR A 107 18.74 26.20 -23.51
N LYS A 108 20.00 26.43 -23.11
CA LYS A 108 21.16 25.71 -23.67
C LYS A 108 21.10 24.21 -23.37
N LEU A 109 20.67 23.83 -22.15
CA LEU A 109 20.48 22.42 -21.78
C LEU A 109 19.41 21.78 -22.65
N VAL A 110 18.30 22.49 -22.88
CA VAL A 110 17.16 21.97 -23.64
C VAL A 110 17.47 21.81 -25.13
N ASP A 111 18.27 22.71 -25.70
CA ASP A 111 18.62 22.67 -27.12
C ASP A 111 19.63 21.58 -27.47
N GLN A 112 20.41 21.09 -26.50
CA GLN A 112 21.31 19.95 -26.66
C GLN A 112 20.60 18.60 -26.74
N LEU A 113 19.33 18.52 -26.34
CA LEU A 113 18.57 17.27 -26.50
C LEU A 113 18.33 16.98 -27.99
N GLY A 114 18.51 15.71 -28.36
CA GLY A 114 18.11 15.22 -29.67
C GLY A 114 16.62 15.49 -29.94
N ASP A 115 16.27 15.80 -31.19
CA ASP A 115 14.90 16.12 -31.58
C ASP A 115 13.92 14.95 -31.38
N ASP A 116 14.43 13.72 -31.28
CA ASP A 116 13.64 12.51 -31.03
C ASP A 116 13.26 12.31 -29.55
N SER A 117 13.74 13.17 -28.65
CA SER A 117 13.47 13.03 -27.21
C SER A 117 12.07 13.51 -26.85
N ALA A 118 11.26 12.61 -26.26
CA ALA A 118 9.96 12.95 -25.68
C ALA A 118 10.04 13.98 -24.53
N LEU A 119 11.24 14.15 -23.95
CA LEU A 119 11.51 15.11 -22.87
C LEU A 119 11.64 16.56 -23.39
N LYS A 120 12.12 16.74 -24.63
CA LYS A 120 12.48 18.05 -25.18
C LYS A 120 11.29 19.03 -25.22
N PRO A 121 10.08 18.63 -25.69
CA PRO A 121 8.91 19.52 -25.67
C PRO A 121 8.50 19.93 -24.25
N ALA A 122 8.58 19.01 -23.29
CA ALA A 122 8.23 19.28 -21.90
C ALA A 122 9.19 20.31 -21.29
N LEU A 123 10.51 20.11 -21.44
CA LEU A 123 11.48 21.08 -20.93
C LEU A 123 11.41 22.43 -21.64
N ARG A 124 11.17 22.45 -22.97
CA ARG A 124 10.95 23.71 -23.70
C ARG A 124 9.75 24.48 -23.18
N ALA A 125 8.68 23.79 -22.80
CA ALA A 125 7.53 24.44 -22.19
C ALA A 125 7.91 25.07 -20.84
N LEU A 126 8.70 24.40 -20.01
CA LEU A 126 9.17 24.93 -18.72
C LEU A 126 10.09 26.14 -18.89
N THR A 127 11.02 26.11 -19.87
CA THR A 127 11.86 27.28 -20.16
C THR A 127 11.03 28.47 -20.65
N ASN A 128 10.01 28.23 -21.48
CA ASN A 128 9.11 29.29 -21.96
C ASN A 128 8.22 29.87 -20.85
N LEU A 129 8.02 29.14 -19.74
CA LEU A 129 7.30 29.61 -18.55
C LEU A 129 8.18 30.42 -17.59
N GLY A 130 9.43 30.72 -17.97
CA GLY A 130 10.33 31.59 -17.20
C GLY A 130 11.43 30.84 -16.44
N ALA A 131 11.76 29.60 -16.81
CA ALA A 131 12.98 28.96 -16.30
C ALA A 131 14.19 29.54 -17.04
N GLU A 132 14.79 30.60 -16.49
CA GLU A 132 15.96 31.26 -17.08
C GLU A 132 17.27 30.58 -16.67
N THR A 133 17.38 30.19 -15.39
CA THR A 133 18.56 29.53 -14.83
C THR A 133 18.38 28.01 -14.71
N VAL A 134 19.49 27.28 -14.61
CA VAL A 134 19.48 25.83 -14.33
C VAL A 134 18.73 25.50 -13.03
N ASP A 135 18.83 26.37 -12.02
CA ASP A 135 18.13 26.21 -10.74
C ASP A 135 16.62 26.42 -10.87
N ASP A 136 16.18 27.39 -11.67
CA ASP A 136 14.75 27.59 -11.94
C ASP A 136 14.17 26.43 -12.74
N LEU A 137 14.95 25.91 -13.70
CA LEU A 137 14.58 24.71 -14.45
C LEU A 137 14.42 23.52 -13.51
N ARG A 138 15.36 23.32 -12.58
CA ARG A 138 15.29 22.26 -11.57
C ARG A 138 14.01 22.34 -10.74
N ARG A 139 13.66 23.52 -10.23
CA ARG A 139 12.41 23.71 -9.45
C ARG A 139 11.16 23.42 -10.29
N GLN A 140 11.13 23.90 -11.53
CA GLN A 140 9.98 23.68 -12.41
C GLN A 140 9.84 22.22 -12.84
N VAL A 141 10.96 21.54 -13.09
CA VAL A 141 11.00 20.10 -13.35
C VAL A 141 10.51 19.31 -12.14
N ALA A 142 10.87 19.72 -10.92
CA ALA A 142 10.37 19.09 -9.70
C ALA A 142 8.84 19.22 -9.61
N GLY A 143 8.29 20.42 -9.83
CA GLY A 143 6.84 20.63 -9.86
C GLY A 143 6.13 19.84 -10.96
N TRP A 144 6.69 19.83 -12.17
CA TRP A 144 6.16 19.06 -13.31
C TRP A 144 6.16 17.56 -13.03
N PHE A 145 7.22 17.05 -12.42
CA PHE A 145 7.32 15.66 -12.04
C PHE A 145 6.29 15.28 -10.97
N ASP A 146 6.11 16.11 -9.94
CA ASP A 146 5.15 15.85 -8.86
C ASP A 146 3.71 15.74 -9.41
N GLU A 147 3.32 16.69 -10.26
CA GLU A 147 2.02 16.68 -10.92
C GLU A 147 1.87 15.47 -11.88
N GLY A 148 2.92 15.17 -12.65
CA GLY A 148 2.97 14.00 -13.52
C GLY A 148 2.82 12.68 -12.74
N MET A 149 3.46 12.58 -11.58
CA MET A 149 3.42 11.41 -10.71
C MET A 149 2.08 11.28 -9.99
N ASN A 150 1.44 12.39 -9.60
CA ASN A 150 0.07 12.41 -9.08
C ASN A 150 -0.92 11.83 -10.11
N ARG A 151 -0.76 12.18 -11.39
CA ARG A 151 -1.60 11.63 -12.46
C ARG A 151 -1.34 10.14 -12.72
N VAL A 152 -0.07 9.75 -12.81
CA VAL A 152 0.32 8.35 -13.08
C VAL A 152 -0.08 7.43 -11.91
N SER A 153 0.02 7.90 -10.67
CA SER A 153 -0.31 7.12 -9.48
C SER A 153 -1.82 6.98 -9.23
N GLY A 154 -2.66 7.78 -9.89
CA GLY A 154 -4.12 7.78 -9.68
C GLY A 154 -4.82 6.45 -10.01
N TRP A 155 -4.51 5.83 -11.16
CA TRP A 155 -5.06 4.51 -11.52
C TRP A 155 -4.61 3.41 -10.54
N TYR A 156 -3.37 3.50 -10.07
CA TYR A 156 -2.83 2.53 -9.13
C TYR A 156 -3.42 2.65 -7.72
N ARG A 157 -3.76 3.86 -7.26
CA ARG A 157 -4.48 4.04 -5.99
C ARG A 157 -5.79 3.26 -6.01
N ARG A 158 -6.49 3.26 -7.15
CA ARG A 158 -7.73 2.48 -7.36
C ARG A 158 -7.46 0.98 -7.38
N GLN A 159 -6.42 0.52 -8.08
CA GLN A 159 -6.05 -0.90 -8.10
C GLN A 159 -5.65 -1.41 -6.70
N THR A 160 -4.86 -0.64 -5.96
CA THR A 160 -4.45 -0.98 -4.59
C THR A 160 -5.67 -1.09 -3.68
N GLN A 161 -6.62 -0.18 -3.80
CA GLN A 161 -7.85 -0.22 -3.02
C GLN A 161 -8.70 -1.46 -3.34
N LEU A 162 -8.76 -1.89 -4.60
CA LEU A 162 -9.44 -3.13 -4.99
C LEU A 162 -8.71 -4.37 -4.47
N ILE A 163 -7.38 -4.39 -4.47
CA ILE A 163 -6.58 -5.48 -3.88
C ILE A 163 -6.85 -5.57 -2.37
N ILE A 164 -6.85 -4.44 -1.66
CA ILE A 164 -7.16 -4.40 -0.22
C ILE A 164 -8.58 -4.87 0.04
N PHE A 165 -9.55 -4.44 -0.78
CA PHE A 165 -10.92 -4.91 -0.69
C PHE A 165 -11.03 -6.41 -0.90
N ALA A 166 -10.38 -6.96 -1.93
CA ALA A 166 -10.37 -8.39 -2.20
C ALA A 166 -9.72 -9.19 -1.07
N ILE A 167 -8.62 -8.70 -0.50
CA ILE A 167 -7.97 -9.30 0.67
C ILE A 167 -8.94 -9.31 1.86
N GLY A 168 -9.57 -8.17 2.17
CA GLY A 168 -10.53 -8.07 3.26
C GLY A 168 -11.73 -9.01 3.07
N ALA A 169 -12.24 -9.12 1.83
CA ALA A 169 -13.31 -10.05 1.49
C ALA A 169 -12.89 -11.52 1.67
N ILE A 170 -11.69 -11.88 1.21
CA ILE A 170 -11.14 -13.24 1.41
C ILE A 170 -11.00 -13.55 2.90
N VAL A 171 -10.43 -12.63 3.68
CA VAL A 171 -10.25 -12.79 5.14
C VAL A 171 -11.61 -12.94 5.83
N ALA A 172 -12.60 -12.13 5.47
CA ALA A 172 -13.95 -12.21 6.05
C ALA A 172 -14.63 -13.56 5.75
N VAL A 173 -14.52 -14.04 4.50
CA VAL A 173 -15.08 -15.34 4.09
C VAL A 173 -14.34 -16.50 4.74
N SER A 174 -13.01 -16.46 4.80
CA SER A 174 -12.21 -17.54 5.40
C SER A 174 -12.41 -17.63 6.91
N ALA A 175 -12.53 -16.49 7.59
CA ALA A 175 -12.77 -16.44 9.02
C ALA A 175 -14.24 -16.73 9.40
N ASN A 176 -15.14 -16.83 8.40
CA ASN A 176 -16.60 -16.84 8.61
C ASN A 176 -17.04 -15.74 9.59
N ALA A 177 -16.43 -14.56 9.49
CA ALA A 177 -16.59 -13.49 10.48
C ALA A 177 -17.95 -12.79 10.28
N SER A 178 -19.02 -13.43 10.74
CA SER A 178 -20.37 -12.88 10.71
C SER A 178 -20.67 -12.15 12.00
N THR A 179 -20.73 -10.82 11.91
CA THR A 179 -21.07 -9.95 13.04
C THR A 179 -22.40 -10.35 13.69
N VAL A 180 -23.37 -10.79 12.88
CA VAL A 180 -24.69 -11.19 13.39
C VAL A 180 -24.60 -12.43 14.29
N HIS A 181 -23.81 -13.44 13.90
CA HIS A 181 -23.62 -14.64 14.71
C HIS A 181 -22.86 -14.33 15.99
N VAL A 182 -21.75 -13.61 15.90
CA VAL A 182 -20.94 -13.20 17.07
C VAL A 182 -21.79 -12.41 18.08
N VAL A 183 -22.64 -11.50 17.62
CA VAL A 183 -23.55 -10.76 18.51
C VAL A 183 -24.57 -11.68 19.15
N GLN A 184 -25.16 -12.61 18.40
CA GLN A 184 -26.15 -13.55 18.94
C GLN A 184 -25.53 -14.45 20.01
N ASP A 185 -24.32 -14.95 19.80
CA ASP A 185 -23.62 -15.81 20.75
C ASP A 185 -23.22 -15.04 22.01
N LEU A 186 -22.64 -13.84 21.86
CA LEU A 186 -22.33 -12.94 22.98
C LEU A 186 -23.59 -12.52 23.76
N TRP A 187 -24.74 -12.43 23.10
CA TRP A 187 -26.00 -12.06 23.72
C TRP A 187 -26.67 -13.23 24.46
N ARG A 188 -26.48 -14.46 23.98
CA ARG A 188 -27.08 -15.68 24.54
C ARG A 188 -26.24 -16.32 25.63
N ASP A 189 -24.92 -16.17 25.60
CA ASP A 189 -23.98 -16.77 26.55
C ASP A 189 -23.30 -15.69 27.43
N ASP A 190 -23.75 -15.61 28.68
CA ASP A 190 -23.23 -14.67 29.67
C ASP A 190 -21.78 -14.98 30.08
N ALA A 191 -21.37 -16.25 30.07
CA ALA A 191 -20.03 -16.67 30.46
C ALA A 191 -19.00 -16.33 29.36
N LEU A 192 -19.36 -16.61 28.11
CA LEU A 192 -18.56 -16.25 26.94
C LEU A 192 -18.40 -14.72 26.83
N ARG A 193 -19.50 -13.97 27.01
CA ARG A 193 -19.44 -12.50 27.04
C ARG A 193 -18.52 -11.96 28.13
N TYR A 194 -18.59 -12.54 29.34
CA TYR A 194 -17.76 -12.12 30.47
C TYR A 194 -16.27 -12.38 30.25
N ALA A 195 -15.93 -13.54 29.67
CA ALA A 195 -14.55 -13.89 29.34
C ALA A 195 -13.94 -12.92 28.31
N ILE A 196 -14.65 -12.68 27.21
CA ILE A 196 -14.19 -11.82 26.12
C ILE A 196 -14.12 -10.35 26.56
N ALA A 197 -15.07 -9.87 27.36
CA ALA A 197 -15.04 -8.48 27.86
C ALA A 197 -13.86 -8.24 28.83
N GLN A 198 -13.47 -9.24 29.62
CA GLN A 198 -12.25 -9.16 30.42
C GLN A 198 -10.99 -9.13 29.57
N GLU A 199 -10.93 -9.97 28.54
CA GLU A 199 -9.81 -9.98 27.60
C GLU A 199 -9.70 -8.63 26.89
N ALA A 200 -10.82 -8.06 26.43
CA ALA A 200 -10.89 -6.74 25.83
C ALA A 200 -10.44 -5.62 26.78
N ALA A 201 -10.79 -5.70 28.06
CA ALA A 201 -10.38 -4.73 29.07
C ALA A 201 -8.90 -4.85 29.46
N ALA A 202 -8.29 -6.03 29.27
CA ALA A 202 -6.90 -6.30 29.57
C ALA A 202 -5.94 -5.92 28.42
N VAL A 203 -6.44 -5.83 27.19
CA VAL A 203 -5.66 -5.42 26.02
C VAL A 203 -5.32 -3.93 26.12
N THR A 204 -4.03 -3.63 26.30
CA THR A 204 -3.49 -2.26 26.30
C THR A 204 -2.65 -2.01 25.04
N SER A 205 -2.32 -0.74 24.76
CA SER A 205 -1.51 -0.36 23.60
C SER A 205 -0.12 -1.02 23.56
N ASP A 206 0.42 -1.42 24.72
CA ASP A 206 1.70 -2.13 24.83
C ASP A 206 1.56 -3.62 24.44
N THR A 207 0.41 -4.24 24.68
CA THR A 207 0.12 -5.64 24.35
C THR A 207 0.08 -5.89 22.83
N VAL A 208 -0.28 -4.87 22.04
CA VAL A 208 -0.40 -4.94 20.58
C VAL A 208 0.96 -4.81 19.86
N SER A 209 2.01 -4.38 20.58
CA SER A 209 3.33 -4.06 20.00
C SER A 209 4.30 -5.25 19.98
N ALA A 210 4.00 -6.34 20.71
CA ALA A 210 4.80 -7.55 20.75
C ALA A 210 4.09 -8.69 19.99
N ASP A 211 4.68 -9.12 18.87
CA ASP A 211 4.25 -10.25 18.03
C ASP A 211 2.72 -10.34 17.81
N SER A 212 2.17 -9.28 17.22
CA SER A 212 0.74 -9.08 17.00
C SER A 212 0.03 -10.21 16.25
N ALA A 213 0.77 -11.05 15.53
CA ALA A 213 0.23 -12.24 14.86
C ALA A 213 -0.13 -13.35 15.85
N GLN A 214 0.72 -13.62 16.86
CA GLN A 214 0.44 -14.65 17.87
C GLN A 214 -0.67 -14.20 18.83
N VAL A 215 -0.67 -12.92 19.20
CA VAL A 215 -1.73 -12.33 20.04
C VAL A 215 -3.06 -12.32 19.28
N ALA A 216 -3.05 -12.00 17.98
CA ALA A 216 -4.23 -12.07 17.14
C ALA A 216 -4.79 -13.50 17.05
N ASP A 217 -3.93 -14.51 16.85
CA ASP A 217 -4.36 -15.91 16.77
C ASP A 217 -5.02 -16.39 18.07
N ALA A 218 -4.40 -16.10 19.22
CA ALA A 218 -4.93 -16.47 20.53
C ALA A 218 -6.31 -15.83 20.81
N ILE A 219 -6.47 -14.55 20.47
CA ILE A 219 -7.76 -13.85 20.66
C ILE A 219 -8.79 -14.37 19.65
N LEU A 220 -8.43 -14.62 18.39
CA LEU A 220 -9.41 -15.11 17.40
C LEU A 220 -9.96 -16.50 17.76
N GLN A 221 -9.17 -17.34 18.44
CA GLN A 221 -9.63 -18.64 18.93
C GLN A 221 -10.66 -18.53 20.08
N SER A 222 -10.76 -17.39 20.77
CA SER A 222 -11.76 -17.17 21.83
C SER A 222 -13.12 -16.70 21.30
N PHE A 223 -13.22 -16.32 20.02
CA PHE A 223 -14.47 -15.93 19.38
C PHE A 223 -15.11 -17.11 18.62
N PRO A 224 -16.46 -17.14 18.50
CA PRO A 224 -17.17 -18.10 17.66
C PRO A 224 -17.00 -17.75 16.18
N LEU A 225 -15.79 -18.00 15.67
CA LEU A 225 -15.39 -17.79 14.28
C LEU A 225 -15.17 -19.15 13.61
N GLY A 226 -15.29 -19.19 12.28
CA GLY A 226 -15.13 -20.41 11.50
C GLY A 226 -16.45 -21.10 11.16
N TRP A 227 -16.33 -22.20 10.42
CA TRP A 227 -17.45 -22.91 9.79
C TRP A 227 -17.96 -24.10 10.61
N GLU A 228 -17.47 -24.30 11.83
CA GLU A 228 -17.89 -25.40 12.69
C GLU A 228 -19.05 -24.93 13.58
N GLY A 229 -20.27 -25.42 13.34
CA GLY A 229 -21.39 -25.18 14.24
C GLY A 229 -22.77 -25.47 13.70
N GLU A 230 -23.21 -24.81 12.64
CA GLU A 230 -24.58 -24.92 12.15
C GLU A 230 -24.65 -24.82 10.63
N ASP A 231 -25.39 -25.75 10.00
CA ASP A 231 -25.76 -25.65 8.59
C ASP A 231 -26.49 -24.32 8.36
N PRO A 232 -25.96 -23.40 7.53
CA PRO A 232 -26.58 -22.09 7.27
C PRO A 232 -27.96 -22.21 6.59
N PHE A 233 -28.36 -23.41 6.15
CA PHE A 233 -29.65 -23.69 5.56
C PHE A 233 -30.60 -24.47 6.49
N GLY A 234 -30.20 -24.74 7.74
CA GLY A 234 -31.05 -25.41 8.71
C GLY A 234 -31.55 -26.79 8.27
N ARG A 235 -30.78 -27.56 7.48
CA ARG A 235 -31.10 -28.98 7.32
C ARG A 235 -30.79 -29.65 8.64
N GLN A 236 -31.84 -29.84 9.44
CA GLN A 236 -31.82 -30.85 10.49
C GLN A 236 -31.40 -32.15 9.81
N GLU A 237 -30.24 -32.70 10.20
CA GLU A 237 -29.92 -34.09 9.91
C GLU A 237 -30.86 -34.97 10.73
N GLY A 238 -32.11 -35.06 10.27
CA GLY A 238 -32.98 -36.16 10.57
C GLY A 238 -32.42 -37.38 9.87
N VAL A 239 -31.40 -38.01 10.44
CA VAL A 239 -31.08 -39.40 10.15
C VAL A 239 -32.24 -40.22 10.72
N GLN A 240 -33.36 -40.25 9.99
CA GLN A 240 -34.30 -41.35 10.07
C GLN A 240 -33.54 -42.57 9.56
N ASP A 241 -33.18 -43.44 10.49
CA ASP A 241 -32.73 -44.79 10.24
C ASP A 241 -33.79 -45.51 9.39
N TRP A 242 -33.57 -45.54 8.07
CA TRP A 242 -34.27 -46.40 7.13
C TRP A 242 -33.38 -47.60 6.79
N GLY A 243 -32.98 -48.35 7.81
CA GLY A 243 -32.37 -49.67 7.68
C GLY A 243 -33.42 -50.77 7.58
N ALA A 244 -33.80 -51.13 6.35
CA ALA A 244 -34.54 -52.34 6.06
C ALA A 244 -33.64 -53.59 6.15
N GLY A 245 -34.13 -54.63 6.85
CA GLY A 245 -33.89 -56.03 6.50
C GLY A 245 -32.68 -56.72 7.12
N THR A 246 -32.92 -57.56 8.13
CA THR A 246 -33.07 -59.02 7.96
C THR A 246 -34.04 -59.57 8.99
#